data_AF-A0A1V5JWH7-F1
#
_entry.id   AF-A0A1V5JWH7-F1
#
_cell.length_a   1.000
_cell.length_b   1.000
_cell.length_c   1.000
_cell.angle_alpha   90.00
_cell.angle_beta   90.00
_cell.angle_gamma   90.00
#
_symmetry.space_group_name_H-M   'P 1'
#
loop_
_entity.id
_entity.type
_entity.pdbx_description
1 polymer ?
#
loop_
_entity_poly.entity_id
_entity_poly.type
_entity_poly.pdbx_seq_one_letter_code
_entity_poly.pdbx_strand_id
1 'polypeptide(L)'
;MQTALAGISLGLNPFDQPGVELGKRLSYALLRGEDPSTLLKGEESKGKGTVVETVAKRDTQAVVKREPESPKETPSKQRGEAESKAETKALKREDKPLVKETRVSPKEEAPVPRETRAVEPEKPYPLPYQMWHEPLNFLILTETSGKPPAFVRLQQGESRMEGKVEESHERSLWVHARSAQGLFRFSEPLDWVDDKGNPLGKVRLLLILKESFLPLDARRGLLEEMTADPIKRLERLLRLRGRVGVGNEEMGWNFPEGQNREELMKKEREGEFLVVSFNPPFLIGRKGLDSLRQTILQGVAKNEIHKGVRYGVKEDLLRDKIPGVSTRLFRMVVEMLISQGKVQCFSGRYFTTRGDVVSEEEELLLEKMEKILGRGGEKNFDINSISRELGIEARLVEKYIDLLMDKRKIVSSKGKEGGVFIHESLVENAKAALLKLKKRGKRFTVKDFREITGYTHQSAIPILELLDYMGLTRRVGDEREVLL
;
A
#
# COMPACT_ATOMS: atom_id res chain seq x y z
N MET A 1 4.20 0.46 24.37
CA MET A 1 3.00 -0.35 24.01
C MET A 1 1.78 0.40 24.55
N GLN A 2 0.59 0.26 23.95
CA GLN A 2 -0.64 1.00 24.32
C GLN A 2 -0.60 2.55 24.18
N THR A 3 -0.56 3.06 22.94
CA THR A 3 -1.01 4.44 22.60
C THR A 3 -1.42 4.58 21.12
N ALA A 4 -2.01 3.53 20.54
CA ALA A 4 -2.26 3.42 19.09
C ALA A 4 -3.76 3.24 18.70
N LEU A 5 -4.70 3.42 19.63
CA LEU A 5 -6.14 3.34 19.38
C LEU A 5 -6.85 4.57 19.95
N ALA A 6 -7.11 5.57 19.09
CA ALA A 6 -7.94 6.74 19.41
C ALA A 6 -8.56 7.47 18.19
N GLY A 7 -8.11 7.19 16.95
CA GLY A 7 -8.40 8.01 15.77
C GLY A 7 -9.50 7.50 14.81
N ILE A 8 -10.37 6.58 15.23
CA ILE A 8 -11.20 5.77 14.29
C ILE A 8 -12.70 6.17 14.27
N SER A 9 -13.21 6.93 15.24
CA SER A 9 -14.66 6.96 15.52
C SER A 9 -15.45 8.21 15.07
N LEU A 10 -14.87 9.13 14.30
CA LEU A 10 -15.59 10.33 13.81
C LEU A 10 -15.29 10.59 12.33
N GLY A 11 -16.34 10.79 11.53
CA GLY A 11 -16.28 10.99 10.08
C GLY A 11 -15.78 12.39 9.69
N LEU A 12 -14.52 12.70 10.02
CA LEU A 12 -13.88 13.99 9.75
C LEU A 12 -12.99 13.96 8.50
N ASN A 13 -12.66 15.15 8.02
CA ASN A 13 -11.82 15.36 6.84
C ASN A 13 -10.39 14.86 7.12
N PRO A 14 -9.71 14.13 6.20
CA PRO A 14 -8.36 13.59 6.43
C PRO A 14 -7.25 14.62 6.77
N PHE A 15 -7.55 15.93 6.75
CA PHE A 15 -6.64 16.98 7.21
C PHE A 15 -6.70 17.27 8.72
N ASP A 16 -7.74 16.81 9.43
CA ASP A 16 -8.00 17.16 10.84
C ASP A 16 -7.34 16.20 11.87
N GLN A 17 -6.18 15.62 11.53
CA GLN A 17 -5.45 14.75 12.45
C GLN A 17 -4.49 15.54 13.37
N PRO A 18 -4.54 15.36 14.71
CA PRO A 18 -3.67 16.08 15.66
C PRO A 18 -2.16 15.95 15.39
N GLY A 19 -1.70 14.84 14.80
CA GLY A 19 -0.29 14.64 14.45
C GLY A 19 0.23 15.61 13.38
N VAL A 20 -0.63 16.08 12.48
CA VAL A 20 -0.28 17.10 11.46
C VAL A 20 -0.04 18.46 12.14
N GLU A 21 -0.87 18.77 13.13
CA GLU A 21 -0.77 20.01 13.91
C GLU A 21 0.44 19.99 14.88
N LEU A 22 0.72 18.83 15.49
CA LEU A 22 1.92 18.60 16.29
C LEU A 22 3.20 18.75 15.44
N GLY A 23 3.22 18.16 14.23
CA GLY A 23 4.33 18.28 13.28
C GLY A 23 4.61 19.72 12.85
N LYS A 24 3.57 20.51 12.58
CA LYS A 24 3.70 21.97 12.35
C LYS A 24 4.30 22.68 13.56
N ARG A 25 3.76 22.45 14.77
CA ARG A 25 4.20 23.15 15.99
C ARG A 25 5.64 22.83 16.37
N LEU A 26 6.05 21.56 16.31
CA LEU A 26 7.43 21.14 16.53
C LEU A 26 8.37 21.77 15.48
N SER A 27 7.96 21.83 14.21
CA SER A 27 8.72 22.52 13.16
C SER A 27 8.85 24.03 13.42
N TYR A 28 7.79 24.71 13.83
CA TYR A 28 7.81 26.15 14.16
C TYR A 28 8.51 26.49 15.48
N ALA A 29 8.73 25.54 16.38
CA ALA A 29 9.59 25.70 17.57
C ALA A 29 11.07 25.65 17.19
N LEU A 30 11.44 24.62 16.42
CA LEU A 30 12.80 24.40 15.93
C LEU A 30 13.28 25.57 15.04
N LEU A 31 12.39 26.12 14.21
CA LEU A 31 12.65 27.32 13.39
C LEU A 31 12.77 28.64 14.19
N ARG A 32 12.44 28.64 15.50
CA ARG A 32 12.62 29.79 16.41
C ARG A 32 13.70 29.58 17.46
N GLY A 33 14.45 28.47 17.38
CA GLY A 33 15.51 28.12 18.33
C GLY A 33 15.03 27.60 19.68
N GLU A 34 13.74 27.25 19.81
CA GLU A 34 13.15 26.71 21.04
C GLU A 34 13.39 25.19 21.13
N ASP A 35 13.79 24.68 22.30
CA ASP A 35 13.91 23.22 22.52
C ASP A 35 12.52 22.54 22.43
N PRO A 36 12.27 21.67 21.44
CA PRO A 36 10.97 21.00 21.27
C PRO A 36 10.56 20.14 22.48
N SER A 37 11.50 19.72 23.34
CA SER A 37 11.21 18.95 24.56
C SER A 37 10.43 19.76 25.61
N THR A 38 10.49 21.09 25.55
CA THR A 38 9.80 21.97 26.50
C THR A 38 8.30 22.02 26.24
N LEU A 39 7.88 22.02 24.97
CA LEU A 39 6.47 22.06 24.57
C LEU A 39 5.72 20.79 24.97
N LEU A 40 6.39 19.63 24.94
CA LEU A 40 5.82 18.34 25.38
C LEU A 40 5.55 18.30 26.90
N LYS A 41 6.34 19.01 27.71
CA LYS A 41 6.18 19.07 29.17
C LYS A 41 5.01 19.96 29.62
N GLY A 42 4.52 20.85 28.75
CA GLY A 42 3.42 21.77 29.04
C GLY A 42 2.04 21.10 29.17
N GLU A 43 1.87 19.87 28.69
CA GLU A 43 0.59 19.15 28.77
C GLU A 43 0.49 18.26 30.02
N GLU A 44 1.61 17.74 30.55
CA GLU A 44 1.61 16.92 31.79
C GLU A 44 1.11 17.69 33.03
N SER A 45 1.26 19.02 33.06
CA SER A 45 0.79 19.85 34.17
C SER A 45 -0.71 20.16 34.16
N LYS A 46 -1.43 19.86 33.06
CA LYS A 46 -2.90 19.99 32.97
C LYS A 46 -3.66 18.70 33.28
N GLY A 47 -2.96 17.61 33.58
CA GLY A 47 -3.53 16.27 33.80
C GLY A 47 -3.69 15.83 35.26
N LYS A 48 -3.61 16.72 36.26
CA LYS A 48 -3.68 16.35 37.69
C LYS A 48 -4.56 17.29 38.53
N GLY A 49 -5.51 16.69 39.24
CA GLY A 49 -6.55 17.37 40.04
C GLY A 49 -7.90 17.39 39.31
N THR A 50 -9.02 16.97 39.89
CA THR A 50 -9.26 16.43 41.25
C THR A 50 -10.46 15.48 41.21
N VAL A 51 -10.43 14.38 41.97
CA VAL A 51 -11.60 13.51 42.20
C VAL A 51 -12.37 14.00 43.42
N VAL A 52 -13.66 14.34 43.24
CA VAL A 52 -14.65 14.44 44.33
C VAL A 52 -16.01 13.94 43.81
N GLU A 53 -16.78 13.30 44.67
CA GLU A 53 -18.13 12.79 44.41
C GLU A 53 -19.17 13.92 44.31
N THR A 54 -20.35 13.63 43.74
CA THR A 54 -21.61 13.84 44.47
C THR A 54 -22.79 13.09 43.86
N VAL A 55 -23.68 12.60 44.72
CA VAL A 55 -24.93 11.92 44.34
C VAL A 55 -26.14 12.75 44.76
N ALA A 56 -27.03 13.00 43.80
CA ALA A 56 -28.44 13.42 43.93
C ALA A 56 -28.80 14.67 44.77
N LYS A 57 -29.64 15.55 44.19
CA LYS A 57 -31.05 15.77 44.63
C LYS A 57 -31.82 16.81 43.80
N ARG A 58 -33.04 16.39 43.40
CA ARG A 58 -34.35 17.11 43.46
C ARG A 58 -34.62 18.39 42.67
N ASP A 59 -35.77 18.32 41.96
CA ASP A 59 -36.94 19.23 41.92
C ASP A 59 -36.72 20.72 41.51
N THR A 60 -37.58 21.37 40.70
CA THR A 60 -39.06 21.40 40.75
C THR A 60 -39.75 21.83 39.43
N GLN A 61 -40.91 21.20 39.12
CA GLN A 61 -42.17 21.78 38.54
C GLN A 61 -42.15 22.54 37.18
N ALA A 62 -43.22 22.67 36.37
CA ALA A 62 -44.65 22.26 36.39
C ALA A 62 -45.04 21.72 34.97
N VAL A 63 -46.00 20.82 34.70
CA VAL A 63 -47.38 20.52 35.18
C VAL A 63 -48.52 21.33 34.53
N VAL A 64 -49.05 20.82 33.39
CA VAL A 64 -50.47 20.85 32.93
C VAL A 64 -50.63 19.60 32.01
N LYS A 65 -51.37 18.52 32.34
CA LYS A 65 -52.84 18.26 32.22
C LYS A 65 -53.36 18.40 30.76
N ARG A 66 -54.13 17.46 30.15
CA ARG A 66 -55.04 16.37 30.64
C ARG A 66 -55.03 15.12 29.73
N GLU A 67 -55.69 14.06 30.22
CA GLU A 67 -55.94 12.72 29.62
C GLU A 67 -57.32 12.67 28.87
N PRO A 68 -57.95 11.50 28.58
CA PRO A 68 -57.58 10.40 27.67
C PRO A 68 -58.73 9.99 26.70
N GLU A 69 -58.55 8.97 25.83
CA GLU A 69 -59.57 7.91 25.61
C GLU A 69 -59.05 6.67 24.84
N SER A 70 -59.80 5.55 24.92
CA SER A 70 -59.55 4.23 24.29
C SER A 70 -60.74 3.29 24.57
N PRO A 71 -60.83 2.03 24.05
CA PRO A 71 -60.38 1.43 22.78
C PRO A 71 -61.61 0.84 22.00
N LYS A 72 -61.39 -0.07 21.02
CA LYS A 72 -62.31 -1.08 20.36
C LYS A 72 -62.03 -1.17 18.83
N GLU A 73 -62.28 -2.24 18.06
CA GLU A 73 -62.57 -3.66 18.34
C GLU A 73 -62.16 -4.53 17.11
N THR A 74 -61.89 -5.82 17.31
CA THR A 74 -61.72 -6.89 16.28
C THR A 74 -63.04 -7.68 16.08
N PRO A 75 -63.20 -8.78 15.27
CA PRO A 75 -62.24 -9.59 14.50
C PRO A 75 -62.70 -10.09 13.10
N SER A 76 -61.94 -11.06 12.54
CA SER A 76 -62.39 -12.19 11.67
C SER A 76 -62.42 -11.99 10.12
N LYS A 77 -62.23 -13.01 9.27
CA LYS A 77 -61.93 -14.45 9.49
C LYS A 77 -61.25 -15.14 8.26
N GLN A 78 -60.50 -16.22 8.54
CA GLN A 78 -60.25 -17.51 7.81
C GLN A 78 -60.84 -17.71 6.38
N ARG A 79 -60.31 -18.57 5.45
CA ARG A 79 -59.50 -19.81 5.60
C ARG A 79 -58.93 -20.34 4.24
N GLY A 80 -57.97 -21.27 4.29
CA GLY A 80 -57.68 -22.33 3.26
C GLY A 80 -56.72 -21.92 2.13
N GLU A 81 -55.67 -22.67 1.75
CA GLU A 81 -55.46 -24.12 1.46
C GLU A 81 -56.09 -24.58 0.14
N ALA A 82 -55.41 -25.32 -0.77
CA ALA A 82 -53.99 -25.69 -0.90
C ALA A 82 -53.68 -26.23 -2.33
N GLU A 83 -52.39 -26.44 -2.67
CA GLU A 83 -51.87 -27.41 -3.69
C GLU A 83 -52.24 -27.21 -5.20
N SER A 84 -51.51 -27.75 -6.21
CA SER A 84 -50.12 -28.27 -6.30
C SER A 84 -49.58 -28.37 -7.75
N LYS A 85 -48.24 -28.37 -7.90
CA LYS A 85 -47.38 -29.18 -8.82
C LYS A 85 -47.55 -29.17 -10.38
N ALA A 86 -46.54 -29.81 -11.01
CA ALA A 86 -46.32 -30.12 -12.44
C ALA A 86 -46.03 -28.90 -13.35
N GLU A 87 -44.81 -28.71 -13.89
CA GLU A 87 -43.99 -29.53 -14.82
C GLU A 87 -44.43 -29.54 -16.28
N THR A 88 -43.59 -29.00 -17.17
CA THR A 88 -42.91 -29.77 -18.26
C THR A 88 -41.85 -28.91 -18.97
N LYS A 89 -40.99 -29.54 -19.79
CA LYS A 89 -39.74 -28.95 -20.31
C LYS A 89 -39.33 -29.56 -21.65
N ALA A 90 -39.40 -28.80 -22.76
CA ALA A 90 -38.78 -29.14 -24.05
C ALA A 90 -38.79 -27.92 -25.02
N LEU A 91 -38.20 -27.97 -26.23
CA LEU A 91 -36.78 -28.16 -26.63
C LEU A 91 -36.67 -27.89 -28.16
N LYS A 92 -35.48 -27.48 -28.67
CA LYS A 92 -35.10 -27.39 -30.12
C LYS A 92 -35.79 -26.22 -30.89
N ARG A 93 -35.09 -25.43 -31.73
CA ARG A 93 -34.46 -25.67 -33.07
C ARG A 93 -35.51 -26.02 -34.13
N GLU A 94 -35.50 -25.48 -35.36
CA GLU A 94 -34.48 -24.68 -36.11
C GLU A 94 -35.21 -23.83 -37.18
N ASP A 95 -34.60 -22.75 -37.72
CA ASP A 95 -34.54 -22.49 -39.19
C ASP A 95 -33.88 -21.14 -39.60
N LYS A 96 -33.47 -21.06 -40.89
CA LYS A 96 -33.03 -19.84 -41.61
C LYS A 96 -34.01 -19.53 -42.76
N PRO A 97 -34.02 -18.28 -43.26
CA PRO A 97 -33.95 -18.14 -44.72
C PRO A 97 -33.06 -17.01 -45.27
N LEU A 98 -32.40 -17.35 -46.38
CA LEU A 98 -31.94 -16.61 -47.57
C LEU A 98 -31.52 -15.13 -47.54
N VAL A 99 -30.46 -14.88 -48.32
CA VAL A 99 -29.96 -13.57 -48.79
C VAL A 99 -30.81 -13.04 -49.95
N LYS A 100 -30.89 -11.71 -50.09
CA LYS A 100 -31.09 -11.03 -51.37
C LYS A 100 -29.98 -10.00 -51.59
N GLU A 101 -29.30 -10.09 -52.73
CA GLU A 101 -28.36 -9.06 -53.18
C GLU A 101 -29.11 -7.94 -53.92
N THR A 102 -28.74 -6.69 -53.66
CA THR A 102 -29.16 -5.54 -54.48
C THR A 102 -27.93 -4.68 -54.75
N ARG A 103 -27.47 -4.63 -56.00
CA ARG A 103 -26.38 -3.73 -56.41
C ARG A 103 -26.84 -2.26 -56.36
N VAL A 104 -26.02 -1.40 -55.79
CA VAL A 104 -26.12 0.06 -55.93
C VAL A 104 -24.72 0.59 -56.28
N SER A 105 -24.66 1.45 -57.30
CA SER A 105 -23.43 2.05 -57.83
C SER A 105 -22.88 3.14 -56.86
N PRO A 106 -21.62 3.61 -57.01
CA PRO A 106 -20.91 4.22 -55.89
C PRO A 106 -21.45 5.60 -55.51
N LYS A 107 -21.39 5.88 -54.19
CA LYS A 107 -21.41 7.23 -53.64
C LYS A 107 -20.02 7.58 -53.14
N GLU A 108 -19.72 8.88 -53.12
CA GLU A 108 -18.45 9.43 -52.67
C GLU A 108 -18.12 8.99 -51.23
N GLU A 109 -16.89 8.54 -51.01
CA GLU A 109 -16.37 8.34 -49.66
C GLU A 109 -16.13 9.70 -49.00
N ALA A 110 -17.11 10.15 -48.21
CA ALA A 110 -16.88 11.21 -47.24
C ALA A 110 -15.67 10.81 -46.35
N PRO A 111 -14.75 11.75 -46.03
CA PRO A 111 -13.51 11.41 -45.34
C PRO A 111 -13.82 10.76 -43.99
N VAL A 112 -13.43 9.49 -43.86
CA VAL A 112 -13.59 8.71 -42.62
C VAL A 112 -13.01 9.54 -41.47
N PRO A 113 -13.79 9.89 -40.42
CA PRO A 113 -13.25 10.56 -39.26
C PRO A 113 -12.12 9.69 -38.73
N ARG A 114 -10.88 10.22 -38.70
CA ARG A 114 -9.78 9.54 -38.03
C ARG A 114 -10.25 9.27 -36.61
N GLU A 115 -10.43 7.99 -36.26
CA GLU A 115 -10.71 7.61 -34.88
C GLU A 115 -9.66 8.30 -34.02
N THR A 116 -10.11 9.14 -33.09
CA THR A 116 -9.25 9.81 -32.11
C THR A 116 -8.74 8.75 -31.16
N ARG A 117 -7.73 8.02 -31.65
CA ARG A 117 -7.10 6.83 -31.07
C ARG A 117 -7.02 7.01 -29.57
N ALA A 118 -7.92 6.34 -28.85
CA ALA A 118 -8.17 6.64 -27.45
C ALA A 118 -6.83 6.58 -26.70
N VAL A 119 -6.38 7.74 -26.23
CA VAL A 119 -5.02 7.88 -25.68
C VAL A 119 -4.95 6.96 -24.46
N GLU A 120 -4.19 5.86 -24.59
CA GLU A 120 -3.90 5.01 -23.44
C GLU A 120 -3.39 5.93 -22.33
N PRO A 121 -3.96 5.90 -21.11
CA PRO A 121 -3.56 6.84 -20.06
C PRO A 121 -2.05 6.69 -19.85
N GLU A 122 -1.32 7.76 -20.18
CA GLU A 122 0.12 7.71 -20.45
C GLU A 122 0.83 6.93 -19.34
N LYS A 123 1.52 5.85 -19.71
CA LYS A 123 2.18 4.97 -18.75
C LYS A 123 3.20 5.83 -18.00
N PRO A 124 3.00 6.07 -16.68
CA PRO A 124 3.67 7.15 -15.99
C PRO A 124 5.17 6.97 -16.03
N TYR A 125 5.89 8.04 -16.33
CA TYR A 125 7.28 7.94 -16.72
C TYR A 125 8.13 7.30 -15.60
N PRO A 126 8.89 6.21 -15.88
CA PRO A 126 9.70 5.50 -14.88
C PRO A 126 10.91 6.32 -14.36
N LEU A 127 11.46 5.92 -13.22
CA LEU A 127 12.54 6.68 -12.55
C LEU A 127 13.83 6.63 -13.38
N PRO A 128 14.57 7.75 -13.57
CA PRO A 128 15.78 7.84 -14.41
C PRO A 128 16.73 6.64 -14.30
N TYR A 129 16.95 6.16 -13.08
CA TYR A 129 17.87 5.08 -12.77
C TYR A 129 17.44 3.68 -13.22
N GLN A 130 16.26 3.53 -13.81
CA GLN A 130 15.74 2.28 -14.36
C GLN A 130 16.05 2.09 -15.85
N MET A 131 16.84 2.98 -16.48
CA MET A 131 16.95 3.08 -17.95
C MET A 131 18.37 3.33 -18.51
N TRP A 132 19.43 3.25 -17.69
CA TRP A 132 20.82 3.48 -18.13
C TRP A 132 21.35 2.54 -19.23
N HIS A 133 20.58 1.53 -19.63
CA HIS A 133 20.94 0.54 -20.65
C HIS A 133 20.32 0.83 -22.04
N GLU A 134 19.59 1.95 -22.18
CA GLU A 134 18.95 2.39 -23.42
C GLU A 134 19.41 3.80 -23.81
N PRO A 135 19.22 4.25 -25.06
CA PRO A 135 19.38 5.66 -25.42
C PRO A 135 18.39 6.55 -24.65
N LEU A 136 18.91 7.69 -24.16
CA LEU A 136 18.20 8.60 -23.26
C LEU A 136 18.13 10.01 -23.85
N ASN A 137 17.00 10.66 -23.61
CA ASN A 137 16.81 12.08 -23.85
C ASN A 137 17.07 12.84 -22.53
N PHE A 138 17.89 13.87 -22.57
CA PHE A 138 18.22 14.75 -21.45
C PHE A 138 17.66 16.14 -21.74
N LEU A 139 16.79 16.65 -20.87
CA LEU A 139 16.33 18.04 -20.91
C LEU A 139 17.17 18.81 -19.89
N ILE A 140 17.94 19.78 -20.37
CA ILE A 140 18.87 20.57 -19.55
C ILE A 140 18.64 22.06 -19.76
N LEU A 141 18.93 22.85 -18.73
CA LEU A 141 18.92 24.32 -18.76
C LEU A 141 20.36 24.83 -18.66
N THR A 142 20.81 25.61 -19.65
CA THR A 142 22.14 26.25 -19.66
C THR A 142 22.12 27.58 -18.91
N GLU A 143 23.23 27.93 -18.28
CA GLU A 143 23.39 29.25 -17.66
C GLU A 143 23.67 30.33 -18.74
N THR A 144 24.45 29.97 -19.77
CA THR A 144 24.78 30.84 -20.91
C THR A 144 23.62 30.96 -21.90
N SER A 145 23.25 32.19 -22.27
CA SER A 145 22.41 32.50 -23.43
C SER A 145 23.27 32.60 -24.70
N GLY A 146 22.92 31.82 -25.73
CA GLY A 146 23.65 31.80 -27.00
C GLY A 146 23.02 30.83 -28.00
N LYS A 147 23.63 30.69 -29.19
CA LYS A 147 23.22 29.66 -30.15
C LYS A 147 23.51 28.27 -29.57
N PRO A 148 22.56 27.32 -29.60
CA PRO A 148 22.80 25.98 -29.06
C PRO A 148 23.96 25.28 -29.80
N PRO A 149 24.80 24.49 -29.08
CA PRO A 149 25.83 23.68 -29.70
C PRO A 149 25.20 22.50 -30.45
N ALA A 150 25.95 21.85 -31.36
CA ALA A 150 25.48 20.62 -32.01
C ALA A 150 25.54 19.39 -31.08
N PHE A 151 26.48 19.39 -30.14
CA PHE A 151 26.73 18.31 -29.18
C PHE A 151 27.05 18.88 -27.80
N VAL A 152 26.75 18.11 -26.76
CA VAL A 152 27.00 18.45 -25.35
C VAL A 152 27.67 17.25 -24.67
N ARG A 153 28.71 17.53 -23.87
CA ARG A 153 29.35 16.56 -22.97
C ARG A 153 29.13 17.03 -21.54
N LEU A 154 28.44 16.22 -20.72
CA LEU A 154 28.18 16.52 -19.31
C LEU A 154 28.92 15.57 -18.38
N GLN A 155 29.40 16.11 -17.26
CA GLN A 155 30.03 15.35 -16.19
C GLN A 155 29.50 15.76 -14.81
N GLN A 156 29.44 14.80 -13.89
CA GLN A 156 29.10 15.01 -12.48
C GLN A 156 29.84 13.95 -11.64
N GLY A 157 31.02 14.31 -11.13
CA GLY A 157 31.94 13.35 -10.52
C GLY A 157 32.41 12.30 -11.54
N GLU A 158 32.11 11.03 -11.28
CA GLU A 158 32.38 9.91 -12.20
C GLU A 158 31.31 9.76 -13.30
N SER A 159 30.11 10.31 -13.10
CA SER A 159 28.99 10.21 -14.05
C SER A 159 29.25 11.05 -15.29
N ARG A 160 29.01 10.48 -16.48
CA ARG A 160 29.34 11.08 -17.80
C ARG A 160 28.28 10.81 -18.86
N MET A 161 28.01 11.80 -19.70
CA MET A 161 27.09 11.69 -20.84
C MET A 161 27.61 12.51 -22.01
N GLU A 162 27.49 11.95 -23.21
CA GLU A 162 27.66 12.69 -24.47
C GLU A 162 26.40 12.51 -25.33
N GLY A 163 25.92 13.62 -25.89
CA GLY A 163 24.71 13.60 -26.71
C GLY A 163 24.63 14.75 -27.70
N LYS A 164 23.78 14.55 -28.72
CA LYS A 164 23.49 15.51 -29.77
C LYS A 164 22.33 16.41 -29.34
N VAL A 165 22.39 17.72 -29.58
CA VAL A 165 21.22 18.59 -29.42
C VAL A 165 20.25 18.35 -30.59
N GLU A 166 18.98 18.09 -30.28
CA GLU A 166 17.94 17.81 -31.28
C GLU A 166 16.85 18.89 -31.36
N GLU A 167 16.59 19.59 -30.25
CA GLU A 167 15.62 20.68 -30.16
C GLU A 167 16.07 21.66 -29.05
N SER A 168 15.66 22.93 -29.12
CA SER A 168 16.09 23.97 -28.17
C SER A 168 15.05 25.06 -27.99
N HIS A 169 14.81 25.49 -26.75
CA HIS A 169 13.94 26.61 -26.42
C HIS A 169 14.66 27.56 -25.44
N GLU A 170 14.96 28.78 -25.87
CA GLU A 170 15.82 29.75 -25.17
C GLU A 170 17.16 29.14 -24.68
N ARG A 171 17.27 28.89 -23.37
CA ARG A 171 18.43 28.29 -22.68
C ARG A 171 18.23 26.80 -22.39
N SER A 172 17.09 26.21 -22.76
CA SER A 172 16.84 24.79 -22.57
C SER A 172 17.12 23.99 -23.84
N LEU A 173 17.75 22.83 -23.65
CA LEU A 173 18.19 21.95 -24.73
C LEU A 173 17.61 20.56 -24.54
N TRP A 174 17.13 19.96 -25.62
CA TRP A 174 16.85 18.54 -25.71
C TRP A 174 18.07 17.82 -26.28
N VAL A 175 18.76 17.06 -25.45
CA VAL A 175 20.00 16.35 -25.79
C VAL A 175 19.71 14.85 -25.88
N HIS A 176 19.81 14.27 -27.08
CA HIS A 176 19.74 12.83 -27.26
C HIS A 176 21.13 12.20 -27.03
N ALA A 177 21.23 11.37 -25.99
CA ALA A 177 22.43 10.64 -25.61
C ALA A 177 22.27 9.14 -25.92
N ARG A 178 23.13 8.60 -26.78
CA ARG A 178 23.11 7.16 -27.13
C ARG A 178 23.54 6.25 -25.98
N SER A 179 24.29 6.80 -25.02
CA SER A 179 24.74 6.13 -23.81
C SER A 179 25.06 7.17 -22.73
N ALA A 180 24.80 6.83 -21.48
CA ALA A 180 25.24 7.61 -20.32
C ALA A 180 25.78 6.65 -19.24
N GLN A 181 26.72 7.13 -18.44
CA GLN A 181 27.43 6.34 -17.42
C GLN A 181 27.28 6.98 -16.05
N GLY A 182 27.16 6.15 -15.01
CA GLY A 182 27.01 6.59 -13.61
C GLY A 182 25.56 6.89 -13.21
N LEU A 183 25.40 7.86 -12.30
CA LEU A 183 24.13 8.34 -11.76
C LEU A 183 24.13 9.86 -11.75
N PHE A 184 23.15 10.50 -12.40
CA PHE A 184 23.00 11.96 -12.34
C PHE A 184 22.03 12.40 -11.25
N ARG A 185 22.48 13.33 -10.41
CA ARG A 185 21.70 14.05 -9.39
C ARG A 185 21.09 15.30 -10.01
N PHE A 186 19.82 15.52 -9.72
CA PHE A 186 19.01 16.65 -10.21
C PHE A 186 19.05 17.86 -9.24
N SER A 187 19.46 17.64 -7.99
CA SER A 187 19.69 18.65 -6.97
C SER A 187 20.95 19.48 -7.23
N GLU A 188 21.97 18.88 -7.85
CA GLU A 188 23.29 19.48 -8.07
C GLU A 188 23.44 20.01 -9.50
N PRO A 189 23.85 21.27 -9.66
CA PRO A 189 24.39 21.99 -11.61
C PRO A 189 25.60 21.19 -12.16
N LEU A 190 25.36 20.34 -13.16
CA LEU A 190 26.36 19.50 -13.84
C LEU A 190 27.39 20.38 -14.58
N ASP A 191 28.60 19.86 -14.73
CA ASP A 191 29.63 20.45 -15.60
C ASP A 191 29.34 20.14 -17.06
N TRP A 192 29.35 21.16 -17.92
CA TRP A 192 29.47 21.01 -19.36
C TRP A 192 30.94 21.19 -19.73
N VAL A 193 31.52 20.19 -20.41
CA VAL A 193 32.95 20.14 -20.75
C VAL A 193 33.21 20.13 -22.26
N ASP A 194 34.45 20.44 -22.66
CA ASP A 194 34.94 20.39 -24.04
C ASP A 194 35.37 18.97 -24.49
N ASP A 195 36.13 18.88 -25.59
CA ASP A 195 36.63 17.61 -26.12
C ASP A 195 37.66 16.92 -25.22
N LYS A 196 38.34 17.69 -24.35
CA LYS A 196 39.45 17.28 -23.47
C LYS A 196 39.06 17.18 -22.00
N GLY A 197 37.86 17.63 -21.63
CA GLY A 197 37.35 17.64 -20.26
C GLY A 197 37.49 18.99 -19.53
N ASN A 198 37.87 20.07 -20.22
CA ASN A 198 37.90 21.41 -19.63
C ASN A 198 36.46 21.95 -19.45
N PRO A 199 36.11 22.59 -18.32
CA PRO A 199 34.78 23.12 -18.10
C PRO A 199 34.49 24.32 -19.00
N LEU A 200 33.42 24.22 -19.79
CA LEU A 200 32.85 25.29 -20.62
C LEU A 200 31.77 26.08 -19.88
N GLY A 201 31.16 25.49 -18.86
CA GLY A 201 30.13 26.13 -18.02
C GLY A 201 29.37 25.11 -17.19
N LYS A 202 28.28 25.55 -16.56
CA LYS A 202 27.35 24.70 -15.82
C LYS A 202 25.99 24.61 -16.52
N VAL A 203 25.31 23.48 -16.30
CA VAL A 203 23.93 23.26 -16.71
C VAL A 203 23.12 22.64 -15.57
N ARG A 204 21.80 22.80 -15.59
CA ARG A 204 20.88 22.23 -14.59
C ARG A 204 20.02 21.16 -15.27
N LEU A 205 19.97 19.96 -14.70
CA LEU A 205 19.19 18.84 -15.25
C LEU A 205 17.70 19.03 -14.90
N LEU A 206 16.84 19.10 -15.92
CA LEU A 206 15.38 19.28 -15.75
C LEU A 206 14.66 17.93 -15.74
N LEU A 207 14.95 17.09 -16.75
CA LEU A 207 14.38 15.75 -16.94
C LEU A 207 15.39 14.82 -17.63
N ILE A 208 15.32 13.54 -17.29
CA ILE A 208 15.79 12.44 -18.16
C ILE A 208 14.52 11.77 -18.68
N LEU A 209 14.48 11.38 -19.95
CA LEU A 209 13.37 10.73 -20.64
C LEU A 209 13.89 9.54 -21.49
N LYS A 210 13.06 8.54 -21.81
CA LYS A 210 13.43 7.53 -22.82
C LYS A 210 13.47 8.17 -24.21
N GLU A 211 14.27 7.62 -25.12
CA GLU A 211 14.33 8.05 -26.53
C GLU A 211 12.93 8.20 -27.17
N SER A 212 12.11 7.16 -27.03
CA SER A 212 10.77 7.03 -27.62
C SER A 212 9.64 7.70 -26.83
N PHE A 213 9.95 8.42 -25.74
CA PHE A 213 8.93 8.95 -24.83
C PHE A 213 8.08 10.07 -25.43
N LEU A 214 8.63 10.89 -26.33
CA LEU A 214 7.94 12.06 -26.88
C LEU A 214 8.30 12.31 -28.36
N PRO A 215 7.31 12.48 -29.26
CA PRO A 215 7.55 12.82 -30.66
C PRO A 215 8.12 14.25 -30.80
N LEU A 216 8.86 14.50 -31.88
CA LEU A 216 9.67 15.71 -32.08
C LEU A 216 8.90 17.03 -31.94
N ASP A 217 7.69 17.08 -32.50
CA ASP A 217 6.77 18.22 -32.47
C ASP A 217 6.35 18.62 -31.04
N ALA A 218 6.15 17.65 -30.16
CA ALA A 218 5.80 17.90 -28.75
C ALA A 218 7.02 18.29 -27.87
N ARG A 219 8.26 18.09 -28.33
CA ARG A 219 9.48 18.35 -27.53
C ARG A 219 9.66 19.81 -27.16
N ARG A 220 9.41 20.74 -28.10
CA ARG A 220 9.56 22.18 -27.84
C ARG A 220 8.57 22.67 -26.78
N GLY A 221 7.31 22.22 -26.84
CA GLY A 221 6.31 22.54 -25.82
C GLY A 221 6.71 22.04 -24.43
N LEU A 222 7.26 20.81 -24.32
CA LEU A 222 7.77 20.33 -23.03
C LEU A 222 9.00 21.13 -22.55
N LEU A 223 9.91 21.54 -23.44
CA LEU A 223 11.01 22.44 -23.07
C LEU A 223 10.48 23.77 -22.51
N GLU A 224 9.53 24.40 -23.21
CA GLU A 224 8.88 25.65 -22.80
C GLU A 224 8.21 25.52 -21.41
N GLU A 225 7.34 24.51 -21.23
CA GLU A 225 6.68 24.20 -19.96
C GLU A 225 7.68 23.91 -18.82
N MET A 226 8.84 23.31 -19.14
CA MET A 226 9.89 23.03 -18.16
C MET A 226 10.79 24.24 -17.89
N THR A 227 10.89 25.21 -18.79
CA THR A 227 11.56 26.51 -18.55
C THR A 227 10.70 27.53 -17.80
N ALA A 228 9.40 27.28 -17.68
CA ALA A 228 8.46 28.13 -16.95
C ALA A 228 8.82 28.27 -15.46
N ASP A 229 8.01 29.08 -14.76
CA ASP A 229 8.07 29.24 -13.31
C ASP A 229 8.04 27.88 -12.59
N PRO A 230 8.61 27.79 -11.37
CA PRO A 230 8.72 26.53 -10.64
C PRO A 230 7.39 25.78 -10.49
N ILE A 231 6.28 26.49 -10.27
CA ILE A 231 4.96 25.89 -10.02
C ILE A 231 4.38 25.25 -11.28
N LYS A 232 4.44 25.92 -12.44
CA LYS A 232 4.07 25.30 -13.72
C LYS A 232 4.96 24.09 -14.04
N ARG A 233 6.26 24.19 -13.77
CA ARG A 233 7.20 23.06 -13.91
C ARG A 233 6.81 21.87 -13.02
N LEU A 234 6.38 22.12 -11.78
CA LEU A 234 5.87 21.07 -10.88
C LEU A 234 4.62 20.42 -11.41
N GLU A 235 3.63 21.22 -11.84
CA GLU A 235 2.40 20.69 -12.42
C GLU A 235 2.69 19.82 -13.63
N ARG A 236 3.69 20.17 -14.45
CA ARG A 236 4.13 19.34 -15.57
C ARG A 236 4.83 18.06 -15.12
N LEU A 237 5.77 18.13 -14.18
CA LEU A 237 6.43 16.96 -13.58
C LEU A 237 5.43 15.98 -12.95
N LEU A 238 4.45 16.48 -12.18
CA LEU A 238 3.40 15.68 -11.55
C LEU A 238 2.46 15.03 -12.57
N ARG A 239 2.18 15.69 -13.71
CA ARG A 239 1.44 15.08 -14.83
C ARG A 239 2.24 13.94 -15.46
N LEU A 240 3.52 14.16 -15.78
CA LEU A 240 4.41 13.17 -16.41
C LEU A 240 4.68 11.95 -15.50
N ARG A 241 4.84 12.17 -14.20
CA ARG A 241 5.01 11.12 -13.18
C ARG A 241 3.72 10.39 -12.83
N GLY A 242 2.56 11.02 -13.03
CA GLY A 242 1.25 10.41 -12.75
C GLY A 242 1.22 9.68 -11.40
N ARG A 243 0.96 8.37 -11.43
CA ARG A 243 0.85 7.53 -10.21
C ARG A 243 2.17 7.25 -9.49
N VAL A 244 3.33 7.51 -10.10
CA VAL A 244 4.66 7.29 -9.50
C VAL A 244 4.99 8.38 -8.48
N GLY A 245 4.52 9.62 -8.70
CA GLY A 245 4.89 10.80 -7.91
C GLY A 245 6.27 11.37 -8.26
N VAL A 246 6.57 12.55 -7.73
CA VAL A 246 7.85 13.27 -7.88
C VAL A 246 8.58 13.20 -6.54
N GLY A 247 9.85 12.76 -6.55
CA GLY A 247 10.67 12.58 -5.34
C GLY A 247 11.86 13.52 -5.27
N ASN A 248 12.58 13.51 -4.14
CA ASN A 248 13.67 14.42 -3.78
C ASN A 248 14.59 14.88 -4.92
N GLU A 249 15.14 13.95 -5.69
CA GLU A 249 16.05 14.29 -6.79
C GLU A 249 15.40 15.32 -7.74
N GLU A 250 14.25 14.96 -8.31
CA GLU A 250 13.50 15.82 -9.24
C GLU A 250 12.88 17.04 -8.57
N MET A 251 12.65 17.00 -7.26
CA MET A 251 12.24 18.17 -6.49
C MET A 251 13.40 19.18 -6.33
N GLY A 252 14.66 18.76 -6.34
CA GLY A 252 15.84 19.56 -5.95
C GLY A 252 15.97 20.96 -6.59
N TRP A 253 16.54 21.06 -7.80
CA TRP A 253 16.65 22.37 -8.49
C TRP A 253 15.28 22.96 -8.87
N ASN A 254 14.26 22.12 -8.99
CA ASN A 254 12.92 22.57 -9.37
C ASN A 254 12.19 23.27 -8.22
N PHE A 255 12.51 22.93 -6.96
CA PHE A 255 12.02 23.52 -5.71
C PHE A 255 13.14 23.68 -4.68
N PRO A 256 13.98 24.71 -4.83
CA PRO A 256 14.96 25.08 -3.81
C PRO A 256 14.28 25.36 -2.47
N GLU A 257 14.86 24.86 -1.38
CA GLU A 257 14.29 25.02 -0.04
C GLU A 257 14.06 26.50 0.32
N GLY A 258 12.91 26.78 0.93
CA GLY A 258 12.51 28.14 1.33
C GLY A 258 11.75 28.94 0.27
N GLN A 259 11.94 28.68 -1.03
CA GLN A 259 11.19 29.38 -2.08
C GLN A 259 9.83 28.71 -2.36
N ASN A 260 8.82 29.52 -2.67
CA ASN A 260 7.46 29.11 -3.08
C ASN A 260 6.68 28.20 -2.09
N ARG A 261 7.17 28.03 -0.84
CA ARG A 261 6.55 27.16 0.18
C ARG A 261 5.08 27.51 0.49
N GLU A 262 4.74 28.80 0.50
CA GLU A 262 3.36 29.26 0.71
C GLU A 262 2.43 28.92 -0.46
N GLU A 263 2.93 29.07 -1.70
CA GLU A 263 2.19 28.72 -2.91
C GLU A 263 2.00 27.21 -3.04
N LEU A 264 3.01 26.41 -2.66
CA LEU A 264 2.86 24.96 -2.54
C LEU A 264 1.75 24.59 -1.54
N MET A 265 1.75 25.18 -0.34
CA MET A 265 0.67 24.96 0.64
C MET A 265 -0.68 25.49 0.16
N LYS A 266 -0.72 26.52 -0.69
CA LYS A 266 -1.96 27.00 -1.33
C LYS A 266 -2.48 25.97 -2.34
N LYS A 267 -1.65 25.52 -3.28
CA LYS A 267 -1.98 24.51 -4.31
C LYS A 267 -2.38 23.15 -3.72
N GLU A 268 -1.77 22.76 -2.59
CA GLU A 268 -2.17 21.57 -1.82
C GLU A 268 -3.56 21.74 -1.18
N ARG A 269 -3.87 22.92 -0.59
CA ARG A 269 -5.21 23.23 -0.05
C ARG A 269 -6.28 23.36 -1.14
N GLU A 270 -5.90 23.79 -2.35
CA GLU A 270 -6.73 23.78 -3.56
C GLU A 270 -6.92 22.34 -4.11
N GLY A 271 -6.10 21.38 -3.66
CA GLY A 271 -6.25 19.96 -3.94
C GLY A 271 -5.65 19.48 -5.26
N GLU A 272 -4.77 20.27 -5.89
CA GLU A 272 -4.11 19.89 -7.16
C GLU A 272 -3.07 18.77 -6.98
N PHE A 273 -2.41 18.74 -5.83
CA PHE A 273 -1.47 17.68 -5.43
C PHE A 273 -1.47 17.47 -3.91
N LEU A 274 -0.84 16.38 -3.49
CA LEU A 274 -0.62 16.01 -2.08
C LEU A 274 0.88 15.89 -1.80
N VAL A 275 1.35 16.49 -0.70
CA VAL A 275 2.70 16.30 -0.15
C VAL A 275 2.69 15.08 0.78
N VAL A 276 3.30 13.99 0.33
CA VAL A 276 3.38 12.71 1.07
C VAL A 276 4.50 12.73 2.12
N SER A 277 5.48 13.60 1.91
CA SER A 277 6.67 13.76 2.75
C SER A 277 7.31 15.12 2.51
N PHE A 278 7.82 15.76 3.56
CA PHE A 278 8.64 16.98 3.46
C PHE A 278 10.14 16.70 3.57
N ASN A 279 10.55 15.64 4.29
CA ASN A 279 11.95 15.22 4.39
C ASN A 279 12.04 13.67 4.30
N PRO A 280 12.66 13.11 3.24
CA PRO A 280 12.88 13.76 1.95
C PRO A 280 11.53 14.23 1.33
N PRO A 281 11.51 15.29 0.50
CA PRO A 281 10.30 15.75 -0.17
C PRO A 281 9.76 14.71 -1.17
N PHE A 282 8.44 14.51 -1.19
CA PHE A 282 7.74 13.62 -2.13
C PHE A 282 6.30 14.10 -2.36
N LEU A 283 5.93 14.31 -3.63
CA LEU A 283 4.62 14.85 -4.04
C LEU A 283 3.92 13.93 -5.04
N ILE A 284 2.57 13.94 -5.05
CA ILE A 284 1.76 13.26 -6.07
C ILE A 284 0.58 14.12 -6.51
N GLY A 285 0.43 14.31 -7.83
CA GLY A 285 -0.69 15.08 -8.41
C GLY A 285 -2.01 14.32 -8.29
N ARG A 286 -3.13 15.05 -8.13
CA ARG A 286 -4.48 14.50 -7.91
C ARG A 286 -4.83 13.36 -8.86
N LYS A 287 -4.70 13.59 -10.18
CA LYS A 287 -4.95 12.58 -11.23
C LYS A 287 -4.09 11.32 -11.08
N GLY A 288 -2.84 11.47 -10.64
CA GLY A 288 -1.93 10.36 -10.34
C GLY A 288 -2.36 9.55 -9.12
N LEU A 289 -2.81 10.23 -8.07
CA LEU A 289 -3.34 9.63 -6.85
C LEU A 289 -4.70 8.94 -7.07
N ASP A 290 -5.57 9.50 -7.92
CA ASP A 290 -6.81 8.87 -8.38
C ASP A 290 -6.52 7.61 -9.21
N SER A 291 -5.57 7.70 -10.16
CA SER A 291 -5.10 6.57 -10.97
C SER A 291 -4.51 5.45 -10.10
N LEU A 292 -3.73 5.79 -9.07
CA LEU A 292 -3.18 4.81 -8.13
C LEU A 292 -4.28 4.11 -7.33
N ARG A 293 -5.22 4.86 -6.75
CA ARG A 293 -6.38 4.33 -6.03
C ARG A 293 -7.18 3.36 -6.92
N GLN A 294 -7.48 3.75 -8.16
CA GLN A 294 -8.23 2.90 -9.09
C GLN A 294 -7.45 1.64 -9.50
N THR A 295 -6.13 1.76 -9.74
CA THR A 295 -5.28 0.61 -10.07
C THR A 295 -5.25 -0.41 -8.93
N ILE A 296 -5.13 0.05 -7.67
CA ILE A 296 -5.14 -0.82 -6.49
C ILE A 296 -6.52 -1.49 -6.31
N LEU A 297 -7.62 -0.74 -6.39
CA LEU A 297 -8.98 -1.28 -6.27
C LEU A 297 -9.28 -2.36 -7.33
N GLN A 298 -8.89 -2.12 -8.59
CA GLN A 298 -9.03 -3.10 -9.66
C GLN A 298 -8.11 -4.31 -9.46
N GLY A 299 -6.88 -4.09 -8.94
CA GLY A 299 -5.94 -5.16 -8.58
C GLY A 299 -6.49 -6.09 -7.49
N VAL A 300 -7.12 -5.52 -6.46
CA VAL A 300 -7.80 -6.29 -5.40
C VAL A 300 -9.01 -7.03 -5.98
N ALA A 301 -9.98 -6.31 -6.55
CA ALA A 301 -11.25 -6.89 -7.01
C ALA A 301 -11.09 -7.98 -8.09
N LYS A 302 -10.04 -7.91 -8.92
CA LYS A 302 -9.78 -8.92 -9.96
C LYS A 302 -9.12 -10.21 -9.42
N ASN A 303 -8.42 -10.14 -8.28
CA ASN A 303 -7.56 -11.24 -7.81
C ASN A 303 -7.92 -11.75 -6.40
N GLU A 304 -8.89 -11.12 -5.71
CA GLU A 304 -9.29 -11.53 -4.36
C GLU A 304 -10.05 -12.87 -4.30
N ILE A 305 -10.58 -13.38 -5.42
CA ILE A 305 -11.26 -14.68 -5.49
C ILE A 305 -10.34 -15.71 -6.16
N HIS A 306 -10.20 -16.88 -5.53
CA HIS A 306 -9.53 -18.05 -6.08
C HIS A 306 -10.46 -19.27 -5.97
N LYS A 307 -10.87 -19.84 -7.11
CA LYS A 307 -11.77 -21.01 -7.18
C LYS A 307 -13.05 -20.86 -6.33
N GLY A 308 -13.68 -19.68 -6.40
CA GLY A 308 -14.89 -19.34 -5.64
C GLY A 308 -14.62 -18.82 -4.21
N VAL A 309 -13.52 -19.23 -3.58
CA VAL A 309 -13.13 -18.79 -2.24
C VAL A 309 -12.53 -17.38 -2.29
N ARG A 310 -12.89 -16.50 -1.34
CA ARG A 310 -12.22 -15.20 -1.17
C ARG A 310 -10.84 -15.41 -0.56
N TYR A 311 -9.82 -15.51 -1.41
CA TYR A 311 -8.43 -15.68 -1.00
C TYR A 311 -7.78 -14.38 -0.51
N GLY A 312 -8.13 -13.24 -1.14
CA GLY A 312 -7.45 -11.97 -0.95
C GLY A 312 -6.10 -11.88 -1.67
N VAL A 313 -5.52 -10.69 -1.74
CA VAL A 313 -4.30 -10.41 -2.53
C VAL A 313 -3.15 -9.98 -1.62
N LYS A 314 -2.02 -10.69 -1.67
CA LYS A 314 -0.78 -10.34 -0.95
C LYS A 314 -0.23 -8.99 -1.48
N GLU A 315 0.44 -8.21 -0.64
CA GLU A 315 0.98 -6.87 -1.00
C GLU A 315 1.83 -6.90 -2.28
N ASP A 316 2.79 -7.84 -2.38
CA ASP A 316 3.72 -7.88 -3.50
C ASP A 316 3.03 -8.14 -4.84
N LEU A 317 1.99 -9.00 -4.87
CA LEU A 317 1.20 -9.27 -6.07
C LEU A 317 0.43 -8.05 -6.59
N LEU A 318 0.10 -7.09 -5.71
CA LEU A 318 -0.43 -5.79 -6.12
C LEU A 318 0.69 -4.88 -6.62
N ARG A 319 1.82 -4.82 -5.89
CA ARG A 319 2.97 -3.96 -6.23
C ARG A 319 3.63 -4.34 -7.56
N ASP A 320 3.67 -5.63 -7.90
CA ASP A 320 4.13 -6.15 -9.21
C ASP A 320 3.34 -5.57 -10.40
N LYS A 321 2.08 -5.15 -10.19
CA LYS A 321 1.24 -4.54 -11.22
C LYS A 321 1.34 -3.01 -11.24
N ILE A 322 2.12 -2.42 -10.33
CA ILE A 322 2.29 -0.97 -10.16
C ILE A 322 3.79 -0.62 -10.04
N PRO A 323 4.62 -0.93 -11.05
CA PRO A 323 6.04 -0.61 -11.04
C PRO A 323 6.30 0.89 -10.90
N GLY A 324 7.44 1.24 -10.28
CA GLY A 324 7.84 2.61 -9.98
C GLY A 324 7.25 3.20 -8.70
N VAL A 325 6.11 2.69 -8.21
CA VAL A 325 5.48 3.19 -6.97
C VAL A 325 6.24 2.71 -5.74
N SER A 326 6.66 3.65 -4.89
CA SER A 326 7.37 3.36 -3.64
C SER A 326 6.45 2.65 -2.64
N THR A 327 7.02 1.77 -1.80
CA THR A 327 6.25 1.04 -0.77
C THR A 327 5.54 1.98 0.20
N ARG A 328 6.14 3.14 0.52
CA ARG A 328 5.52 4.18 1.37
C ARG A 328 4.28 4.79 0.70
N LEU A 329 4.37 5.15 -0.59
CA LEU A 329 3.23 5.69 -1.34
C LEU A 329 2.13 4.62 -1.51
N PHE A 330 2.50 3.38 -1.86
CA PHE A 330 1.56 2.27 -1.99
C PHE A 330 0.77 2.06 -0.69
N ARG A 331 1.47 1.91 0.45
CA ARG A 331 0.85 1.68 1.76
C ARG A 331 -0.02 2.85 2.18
N MET A 332 0.43 4.10 1.99
CA MET A 332 -0.41 5.28 2.27
C MET A 332 -1.74 5.22 1.50
N VAL A 333 -1.71 4.89 0.21
CA VAL A 333 -2.95 4.79 -0.60
C VAL A 333 -3.81 3.60 -0.19
N VAL A 334 -3.23 2.48 0.21
CA VAL A 334 -3.97 1.34 0.78
C VAL A 334 -4.67 1.74 2.08
N GLU A 335 -3.99 2.39 3.02
CA GLU A 335 -4.61 2.89 4.26
C GLU A 335 -5.72 3.89 3.98
N MET A 336 -5.57 4.77 2.98
CA MET A 336 -6.66 5.66 2.52
C MET A 336 -7.86 4.90 1.93
N LEU A 337 -7.67 3.72 1.33
CA LEU A 337 -8.75 2.88 0.82
C LEU A 337 -9.40 2.04 1.93
N ILE A 338 -8.66 1.71 2.98
CA ILE A 338 -9.17 1.05 4.19
C ILE A 338 -10.01 2.03 5.02
N SER A 339 -9.52 3.23 5.31
CA SER A 339 -10.28 4.25 6.04
C SER A 339 -11.52 4.77 5.29
N GLN A 340 -11.52 4.66 3.96
CA GLN A 340 -12.70 4.93 3.12
C GLN A 340 -13.67 3.73 3.01
N GLY A 341 -13.42 2.61 3.68
CA GLY A 341 -14.29 1.42 3.63
C GLY A 341 -14.41 0.81 2.23
N LYS A 342 -13.34 0.84 1.42
CA LYS A 342 -13.29 0.28 0.05
C LYS A 342 -12.42 -0.98 -0.07
N VAL A 343 -11.39 -1.06 0.78
CA VAL A 343 -10.51 -2.21 0.95
C VAL A 343 -10.55 -2.64 2.41
N GLN A 344 -10.40 -3.93 2.67
CA GLN A 344 -10.16 -4.47 4.00
C GLN A 344 -8.88 -5.32 3.98
N CYS A 345 -8.07 -5.22 5.03
CA CYS A 345 -6.83 -5.99 5.19
C CYS A 345 -7.04 -7.06 6.26
N PHE A 346 -6.70 -8.30 5.95
CA PHE A 346 -6.74 -9.41 6.90
C PHE A 346 -5.55 -10.34 6.62
N SER A 347 -4.72 -10.60 7.63
CA SER A 347 -3.57 -11.51 7.57
C SER A 347 -2.63 -11.26 6.39
N GLY A 348 -2.28 -9.98 6.18
CA GLY A 348 -1.39 -9.53 5.11
C GLY A 348 -1.97 -9.62 3.69
N ARG A 349 -3.29 -9.84 3.56
CA ARG A 349 -4.01 -9.88 2.27
C ARG A 349 -5.09 -8.81 2.22
N TYR A 350 -5.27 -8.25 1.03
CA TYR A 350 -6.27 -7.23 0.74
C TYR A 350 -7.48 -7.82 0.01
N PHE A 351 -8.66 -7.38 0.42
CA PHE A 351 -9.97 -7.78 -0.10
C PHE A 351 -10.79 -6.51 -0.36
N THR A 352 -11.80 -6.55 -1.23
CA THR A 352 -12.80 -5.46 -1.25
C THR A 352 -13.71 -5.57 -0.02
N THR A 353 -14.36 -4.48 0.38
CA THR A 353 -15.35 -4.47 1.48
C THR A 353 -16.70 -5.09 1.12
N ARG A 354 -16.76 -5.91 0.06
CA ARG A 354 -17.97 -6.58 -0.41
C ARG A 354 -18.18 -7.90 0.33
N GLY A 355 -18.90 -7.84 1.44
CA GLY A 355 -19.19 -9.01 2.29
C GLY A 355 -17.96 -9.52 3.05
N ASP A 356 -18.14 -10.66 3.70
CA ASP A 356 -17.22 -11.20 4.69
C ASP A 356 -15.95 -11.82 4.08
N VAL A 357 -14.84 -11.73 4.81
CA VAL A 357 -13.54 -12.30 4.42
C VAL A 357 -13.53 -13.84 4.52
N VAL A 358 -14.41 -14.37 5.36
CA VAL A 358 -14.51 -15.78 5.74
C VAL A 358 -16.01 -16.12 5.75
N SER A 359 -16.44 -17.13 5.00
CA SER A 359 -17.82 -17.62 5.08
C SER A 359 -18.04 -18.53 6.31
N GLU A 360 -19.30 -18.83 6.64
CA GLU A 360 -19.63 -19.81 7.70
C GLU A 360 -18.99 -21.19 7.43
N GLU A 361 -18.96 -21.62 6.17
CA GLU A 361 -18.29 -22.86 5.75
C GLU A 361 -16.76 -22.82 5.98
N GLU A 362 -16.14 -21.65 5.77
CA GLU A 362 -14.72 -21.44 6.02
C GLU A 362 -14.40 -21.35 7.52
N GLU A 363 -15.27 -20.78 8.35
CA GLU A 363 -15.08 -20.74 9.81
C GLU A 363 -15.24 -22.17 10.41
N LEU A 364 -16.18 -22.96 9.90
CA LEU A 364 -16.29 -24.40 10.23
C LEU A 364 -15.07 -25.21 9.77
N LEU A 365 -14.36 -24.78 8.71
CA LEU A 365 -13.11 -25.39 8.25
C LEU A 365 -11.91 -24.94 9.11
N LEU A 366 -11.87 -23.66 9.50
CA LEU A 366 -10.90 -23.12 10.46
C LEU A 366 -11.01 -23.82 11.82
N GLU A 367 -12.21 -24.06 12.33
CA GLU A 367 -12.43 -24.85 13.55
C GLU A 367 -11.87 -26.27 13.42
N LYS A 368 -12.15 -26.97 12.31
CA LYS A 368 -11.62 -28.33 12.07
C LYS A 368 -10.09 -28.33 12.04
N MET A 369 -9.50 -27.32 11.40
CA MET A 369 -8.05 -27.16 11.31
C MET A 369 -7.43 -26.82 12.68
N GLU A 370 -8.02 -25.91 13.46
CA GLU A 370 -7.61 -25.62 14.85
C GLU A 370 -7.66 -26.89 15.70
N LYS A 371 -8.75 -27.67 15.61
CA LYS A 371 -8.93 -28.95 16.31
C LYS A 371 -7.93 -30.03 15.89
N ILE A 372 -7.43 -30.02 14.64
CA ILE A 372 -6.34 -30.92 14.18
C ILE A 372 -5.00 -30.47 14.79
N LEU A 373 -4.66 -29.19 14.68
CA LEU A 373 -3.41 -28.64 15.21
C LEU A 373 -3.33 -28.75 16.75
N GLY A 374 -4.47 -28.62 17.43
CA GLY A 374 -4.60 -28.79 18.88
C GLY A 374 -4.44 -30.23 19.39
N ARG A 375 -4.49 -31.25 18.52
CA ARG A 375 -4.29 -32.67 18.92
C ARG A 375 -2.82 -33.05 19.15
N GLY A 376 -1.87 -32.21 18.74
CA GLY A 376 -0.55 -32.10 19.37
C GLY A 376 0.29 -33.36 19.63
N GLY A 377 0.35 -34.33 18.70
CA GLY A 377 1.12 -35.57 18.95
C GLY A 377 1.67 -36.31 17.73
N GLU A 378 0.89 -36.49 16.66
CA GLU A 378 1.14 -37.60 15.72
C GLU A 378 1.83 -37.23 14.40
N LYS A 379 1.91 -35.94 14.05
CA LYS A 379 2.46 -35.47 12.76
C LYS A 379 3.15 -34.11 12.90
N ASN A 380 4.15 -33.88 12.06
CA ASN A 380 4.60 -32.52 11.73
C ASN A 380 3.51 -31.84 10.90
N PHE A 381 2.88 -30.81 11.43
CA PHE A 381 1.92 -29.99 10.71
C PHE A 381 2.61 -28.88 9.91
N ASP A 382 3.03 -29.22 8.69
CA ASP A 382 3.38 -28.29 7.61
C ASP A 382 2.21 -28.07 6.62
N ILE A 383 2.32 -27.10 5.71
CA ILE A 383 1.28 -26.77 4.71
C ILE A 383 0.84 -28.01 3.88
N ASN A 384 1.77 -28.86 3.49
CA ASN A 384 1.53 -30.02 2.63
C ASN A 384 0.92 -31.21 3.38
N SER A 385 1.21 -31.34 4.68
CA SER A 385 0.55 -32.30 5.56
C SER A 385 -0.91 -31.92 5.81
N ILE A 386 -1.17 -30.65 6.16
CA ILE A 386 -2.51 -30.11 6.40
C ILE A 386 -3.35 -30.15 5.12
N SER A 387 -2.76 -29.80 3.97
CA SER A 387 -3.40 -29.90 2.64
C SER A 387 -3.89 -31.32 2.34
N ARG A 388 -3.06 -32.33 2.59
CA ARG A 388 -3.42 -33.75 2.39
C ARG A 388 -4.44 -34.26 3.40
N GLU A 389 -4.40 -33.80 4.65
CA GLU A 389 -5.32 -34.26 5.70
C GLU A 389 -6.72 -33.64 5.59
N LEU A 390 -6.80 -32.37 5.18
CA LEU A 390 -8.07 -31.67 4.96
C LEU A 390 -8.64 -31.83 3.53
N GLY A 391 -7.86 -32.38 2.59
CA GLY A 391 -8.28 -32.54 1.18
C GLY A 391 -8.40 -31.22 0.41
N ILE A 392 -7.73 -30.16 0.87
CA ILE A 392 -7.79 -28.81 0.28
C ILE A 392 -6.43 -28.37 -0.26
N GLU A 393 -6.42 -27.45 -1.23
CA GLU A 393 -5.19 -27.00 -1.88
C GLU A 393 -4.28 -26.22 -0.92
N ALA A 394 -2.96 -26.46 -1.00
CA ALA A 394 -1.93 -25.81 -0.18
C ALA A 394 -2.06 -24.27 -0.12
N ARG A 395 -2.50 -23.64 -1.23
CA ARG A 395 -2.78 -22.20 -1.27
C ARG A 395 -3.90 -21.79 -0.30
N LEU A 396 -5.00 -22.55 -0.21
CA LEU A 396 -6.08 -22.27 0.74
C LEU A 396 -5.61 -22.53 2.18
N VAL A 397 -4.79 -23.55 2.39
CA VAL A 397 -4.12 -23.79 3.68
C VAL A 397 -3.30 -22.56 4.11
N GLU A 398 -2.54 -21.91 3.21
CA GLU A 398 -1.87 -20.63 3.53
C GLU A 398 -2.82 -19.52 3.99
N LYS A 399 -4.05 -19.42 3.44
CA LYS A 399 -5.06 -18.47 3.96
C LYS A 399 -5.35 -18.84 5.42
N TYR A 400 -5.78 -20.07 5.65
CA TYR A 400 -6.30 -20.50 6.95
C TYR A 400 -5.25 -20.49 8.08
N ILE A 401 -3.99 -20.87 7.79
CA ILE A 401 -2.88 -20.72 8.74
C ILE A 401 -2.72 -19.25 9.12
N ASP A 402 -2.72 -18.35 8.12
CA ASP A 402 -2.54 -16.92 8.34
C ASP A 402 -3.68 -16.31 9.18
N LEU A 403 -4.92 -16.74 8.97
CA LEU A 403 -6.05 -16.29 9.79
C LEU A 403 -5.93 -16.79 11.23
N LEU A 404 -5.46 -18.03 11.45
CA LEU A 404 -5.27 -18.61 12.78
C LEU A 404 -4.07 -17.99 13.52
N MET A 405 -3.04 -17.54 12.82
CA MET A 405 -1.92 -16.79 13.40
C MET A 405 -2.33 -15.37 13.80
N ASP A 406 -3.13 -14.68 12.98
CA ASP A 406 -3.71 -13.37 13.35
C ASP A 406 -4.66 -13.50 14.56
N LYS A 407 -5.51 -14.53 14.57
CA LYS A 407 -6.36 -14.93 15.72
C LYS A 407 -5.53 -15.49 16.90
N ARG A 408 -4.19 -15.57 16.80
CA ARG A 408 -3.21 -16.09 17.78
C ARG A 408 -3.36 -17.55 18.21
N LYS A 409 -4.31 -18.29 17.65
CA LYS A 409 -4.59 -19.71 17.93
C LYS A 409 -3.42 -20.63 17.61
N ILE A 410 -2.57 -20.23 16.66
CA ILE A 410 -1.39 -21.00 16.26
C ILE A 410 -0.16 -20.10 16.08
N VAL A 411 1.02 -20.68 16.18
CA VAL A 411 2.32 -20.05 15.94
C VAL A 411 3.22 -21.02 15.19
N SER A 412 4.10 -20.54 14.31
CA SER A 412 5.12 -21.40 13.69
C SER A 412 6.42 -21.41 14.51
N SER A 413 7.01 -22.59 14.61
CA SER A 413 8.33 -22.83 15.22
C SER A 413 9.48 -22.08 14.56
N LYS A 414 9.48 -21.91 13.22
CA LYS A 414 10.59 -21.30 12.45
C LYS A 414 10.12 -20.40 11.29
N GLY A 415 8.87 -19.95 11.31
CA GLY A 415 8.24 -19.21 10.20
C GLY A 415 7.43 -20.10 9.26
N LYS A 416 6.70 -19.52 8.31
CA LYS A 416 5.69 -20.24 7.51
C LYS A 416 6.29 -21.26 6.53
N GLU A 417 7.52 -21.03 6.10
CA GLU A 417 8.26 -21.87 5.17
C GLU A 417 9.24 -22.74 5.98
N GLY A 418 9.08 -24.06 5.91
CA GLY A 418 9.92 -25.03 6.63
C GLY A 418 9.66 -25.18 8.14
N GLY A 419 8.84 -24.31 8.75
CA GLY A 419 8.39 -24.46 10.14
C GLY A 419 7.14 -25.33 10.31
N VAL A 420 7.02 -25.97 11.48
CA VAL A 420 5.80 -26.67 11.92
C VAL A 420 4.91 -25.69 12.70
N PHE A 421 3.59 -25.74 12.43
CA PHE A 421 2.58 -24.97 13.15
C PHE A 421 2.18 -25.66 14.46
N ILE A 422 2.15 -24.88 15.54
CA ILE A 422 1.92 -25.32 16.92
C ILE A 422 0.72 -24.54 17.46
N HIS A 423 -0.24 -25.25 18.05
CA HIS A 423 -1.43 -24.64 18.66
C HIS A 423 -1.09 -23.95 20.00
N GLU A 424 -1.73 -22.82 20.29
CA GLU A 424 -1.49 -21.97 21.47
C GLU A 424 -1.53 -22.76 22.79
N SER A 425 -2.52 -23.66 22.95
CA SER A 425 -2.64 -24.49 24.15
C SER A 425 -1.44 -25.41 24.39
N LEU A 426 -0.69 -25.81 23.35
CA LEU A 426 0.53 -26.59 23.50
C LEU A 426 1.69 -25.71 23.99
N VAL A 427 1.73 -24.44 23.57
CA VAL A 427 2.73 -23.46 24.02
C VAL A 427 2.51 -23.08 25.49
N GLU A 428 1.27 -22.86 25.92
CA GLU A 428 0.97 -22.56 27.32
C GLU A 428 1.21 -23.75 28.26
N ASN A 429 0.83 -24.96 27.84
CA ASN A 429 1.17 -26.19 28.58
C ASN A 429 2.70 -26.41 28.64
N ALA A 430 3.44 -26.09 27.57
CA ALA A 430 4.90 -26.14 27.57
C ALA A 430 5.53 -25.11 28.52
N LYS A 431 5.05 -23.86 28.54
CA LYS A 431 5.48 -22.84 29.53
C LYS A 431 5.21 -23.30 30.96
N ALA A 432 4.04 -23.88 31.24
CA ALA A 432 3.72 -24.46 32.54
C ALA A 432 4.64 -25.64 32.91
N ALA A 433 5.09 -26.43 31.92
CA ALA A 433 6.10 -27.46 32.12
C ALA A 433 7.50 -26.88 32.40
N LEU A 434 7.93 -25.81 31.73
CA LEU A 434 9.20 -25.11 32.06
C LEU A 434 9.22 -24.61 33.52
N LEU A 435 8.10 -24.08 34.02
CA LEU A 435 7.98 -23.64 35.42
C LEU A 435 8.04 -24.82 36.42
N LYS A 436 7.61 -26.02 36.03
CA LYS A 436 7.80 -27.26 36.82
C LYS A 436 9.24 -27.75 36.76
N LEU A 437 9.88 -27.68 35.59
CA LEU A 437 11.30 -28.03 35.39
C LEU A 437 12.22 -27.12 36.19
N LYS A 438 12.05 -25.80 36.11
CA LYS A 438 12.82 -24.79 36.88
C LYS A 438 12.84 -25.04 38.39
N LYS A 439 11.77 -25.65 38.93
CA LYS A 439 11.67 -26.06 40.36
C LYS A 439 12.40 -27.37 40.69
N ARG A 440 12.68 -28.22 39.69
CA ARG A 440 13.47 -29.46 39.83
C ARG A 440 14.97 -29.21 39.56
N GLY A 441 15.30 -28.26 38.70
CA GLY A 441 16.66 -27.84 38.38
C GLY A 441 16.68 -26.75 37.31
N LYS A 442 17.84 -26.11 37.09
CA LYS A 442 17.98 -25.11 36.01
C LYS A 442 17.98 -25.71 34.61
N ARG A 443 18.40 -26.98 34.48
CA ARG A 443 18.57 -27.68 33.21
C ARG A 443 17.67 -28.90 33.10
N PHE A 444 17.38 -29.29 31.86
CA PHE A 444 16.53 -30.43 31.51
C PHE A 444 16.86 -30.97 30.12
N THR A 445 16.60 -32.26 29.89
CA THR A 445 16.72 -32.90 28.58
C THR A 445 15.38 -32.92 27.83
N VAL A 446 15.41 -33.25 26.54
CA VAL A 446 14.17 -33.49 25.76
C VAL A 446 13.31 -34.62 26.37
N LYS A 447 13.90 -35.58 27.10
CA LYS A 447 13.18 -36.65 27.80
C LYS A 447 12.37 -36.11 28.97
N ASP A 448 12.99 -35.31 29.85
CA ASP A 448 12.33 -34.74 31.04
C ASP A 448 11.18 -33.81 30.68
N PHE A 449 11.34 -33.03 29.59
CA PHE A 449 10.28 -32.21 29.05
C PHE A 449 9.08 -33.04 28.58
N ARG A 450 9.33 -34.15 27.88
CA ARG A 450 8.28 -35.07 27.40
C ARG A 450 7.57 -35.78 28.55
N GLU A 451 8.29 -36.19 29.59
CA GLU A 451 7.72 -36.82 30.78
C GLU A 451 6.76 -35.89 31.57
N ILE A 452 6.98 -34.57 31.51
CA ILE A 452 6.11 -33.58 32.19
C ILE A 452 4.96 -33.08 31.31
N THR A 453 5.13 -33.07 29.98
CA THR A 453 4.14 -32.58 29.01
C THR A 453 3.25 -33.67 28.41
N GLY A 454 3.71 -34.93 28.41
CA GLY A 454 3.08 -36.02 27.66
C GLY A 454 3.39 -36.01 26.15
N TYR A 455 4.24 -35.10 25.67
CA TYR A 455 4.45 -34.90 24.23
C TYR A 455 5.28 -36.00 23.56
N THR A 456 4.99 -36.26 22.29
CA THR A 456 5.78 -37.18 21.46
C THR A 456 7.12 -36.53 21.09
N HIS A 457 8.04 -37.32 20.54
CA HIS A 457 9.31 -36.77 20.06
C HIS A 457 9.12 -35.75 18.91
N GLN A 458 8.10 -35.96 18.08
CA GLN A 458 7.79 -35.10 16.94
C GLN A 458 7.19 -33.75 17.35
N SER A 459 6.30 -33.70 18.36
CA SER A 459 5.77 -32.41 18.84
C SER A 459 6.72 -31.71 19.82
N ALA A 460 7.49 -32.44 20.62
CA ALA A 460 8.39 -31.85 21.61
C ALA A 460 9.53 -31.03 21.01
N ILE A 461 10.16 -31.47 19.90
CA ILE A 461 11.30 -30.73 19.32
C ILE A 461 10.89 -29.36 18.77
N PRO A 462 9.89 -29.22 17.87
CA PRO A 462 9.46 -27.91 17.36
C PRO A 462 8.98 -26.96 18.45
N ILE A 463 8.34 -27.48 19.52
CA ILE A 463 7.95 -26.67 20.69
C ILE A 463 9.19 -26.18 21.44
N LEU A 464 10.20 -27.02 21.67
CA LEU A 464 11.44 -26.60 22.32
C LEU A 464 12.27 -25.63 21.46
N GLU A 465 12.28 -25.79 20.14
CA GLU A 465 12.91 -24.83 19.23
C GLU A 465 12.19 -23.47 19.22
N LEU A 466 10.85 -23.47 19.31
CA LEU A 466 10.08 -22.24 19.50
C LEU A 466 10.39 -21.57 20.84
N LEU A 467 10.51 -22.33 21.93
CA LEU A 467 10.86 -21.81 23.26
C LEU A 467 12.29 -21.25 23.31
N ASP A 468 13.23 -21.86 22.58
CA ASP A 468 14.58 -21.33 22.38
C ASP A 468 14.55 -20.02 21.57
N TYR A 469 13.78 -19.96 20.47
CA TYR A 469 13.60 -18.75 19.65
C TYR A 469 12.91 -17.61 20.42
N MET A 470 11.95 -17.93 21.28
CA MET A 470 11.30 -16.97 22.19
C MET A 470 12.20 -16.54 23.37
N GLY A 471 13.42 -17.10 23.50
CA GLY A 471 14.34 -16.79 24.58
C GLY A 471 13.90 -17.29 25.96
N LEU A 472 12.93 -18.22 26.03
CA LEU A 472 12.43 -18.81 27.28
C LEU A 472 13.30 -19.98 27.74
N THR A 473 14.01 -20.60 26.80
CA THR A 473 15.04 -21.63 27.04
C THR A 473 16.31 -21.33 26.25
N ARG A 474 17.39 -22.02 26.59
CA ARG A 474 18.65 -22.01 25.83
C ARG A 474 19.23 -23.41 25.76
N ARG A 475 19.46 -23.92 24.55
CA ARG A 475 20.16 -25.20 24.35
C ARG A 475 21.63 -25.12 24.78
N VAL A 476 22.07 -26.09 25.57
CA VAL A 476 23.44 -26.24 26.09
C VAL A 476 23.84 -27.71 25.90
N GLY A 477 24.43 -28.03 24.75
CA GLY A 477 24.65 -29.43 24.34
C GLY A 477 23.32 -30.14 24.08
N ASP A 478 23.08 -31.24 24.79
CA ASP A 478 21.83 -32.01 24.72
C ASP A 478 20.79 -31.62 25.78
N GLU A 479 21.18 -30.75 26.72
CA GLU A 479 20.30 -30.13 27.70
C GLU A 479 19.76 -28.77 27.19
N ARG A 480 18.77 -28.25 27.90
CA ARG A 480 18.33 -26.85 27.84
C ARG A 480 18.33 -26.25 29.24
N GLU A 481 18.77 -25.00 29.35
CA GLU A 481 18.59 -24.17 30.55
C GLU A 481 17.29 -23.35 30.42
N VAL A 482 16.54 -23.19 31.53
CA VAL A 482 15.35 -22.34 31.59
C VAL A 482 15.76 -20.89 31.87
N LEU A 483 15.28 -19.94 31.06
CA LEU A 483 15.57 -18.50 31.17
C LEU A 483 14.41 -17.66 31.74
N LEU A 484 13.21 -18.26 31.87
CA LEU A 484 12.12 -17.78 32.73
C LEU A 484 12.55 -17.67 34.20
#